data_AF-A0A285BTJ3-F1
#
_entry.id   AF-A0A285BTJ3-F1
#
_cell.length_a   1.000
_cell.length_b   1.000
_cell.length_c   1.000
_cell.angle_alpha   90.00
_cell.angle_beta   90.00
_cell.angle_gamma   90.00
#
_symmetry.space_group_name_H-M   'P 1'
#
loop_
_entity.id
_entity.type
_entity.pdbx_description
1 polymer ?
#
loop_
_entity_poly.entity_id
_entity_poly.type
_entity_poly.pdbx_seq_one_letter_code
_entity_poly.pdbx_strand_id
1 'polypeptide(L)'
;METTTTGTRTDSCAAPPHPHRRPEGQDSYTISEVVAFTGLSAHTLRWYERIGLMPHIDRSHTGQRRYSNRDLDWLDLVGKLRLTGMPVADMVRYAELVREGDHTFTERYELLETTRRDVLSRIAELQDTLAVLDRKISFYADAGRSYETEKAG
;
A
#
# COMPACT_ATOMS: atom_id res chain seq x y z
N MET A 1 -0.52 -40.65 28.99
CA MET A 1 -1.50 -39.59 28.67
C MET A 1 -0.71 -38.48 28.01
N GLU A 2 -0.55 -38.57 26.69
CA GLU A 2 0.17 -37.59 25.88
C GLU A 2 -0.66 -37.31 24.63
N THR A 3 -1.19 -36.10 24.54
CA THR A 3 -1.70 -35.42 23.34
C THR A 3 -2.12 -34.01 23.81
N THR A 4 -1.87 -32.88 23.17
CA THR A 4 -1.08 -32.50 22.01
C THR A 4 -0.92 -30.98 22.13
N THR A 5 0.28 -30.46 21.87
CA THR A 5 0.59 -29.04 21.74
C THR A 5 -0.27 -28.37 20.66
N THR A 6 -1.11 -27.41 21.04
CA THR A 6 -1.86 -26.55 20.11
C THR A 6 -0.89 -25.61 19.39
N GLY A 7 -0.68 -25.83 18.10
CA GLY A 7 0.07 -24.93 17.23
C GLY A 7 -0.72 -23.68 16.88
N THR A 8 -0.18 -22.51 17.21
CA THR A 8 -0.61 -21.22 16.69
C THR A 8 -0.27 -21.15 15.20
N ARG A 9 -1.29 -21.13 14.34
CA ARG A 9 -1.12 -20.96 12.90
C ARG A 9 -1.11 -19.45 12.62
N THR A 10 0.07 -18.88 12.47
CA THR A 10 0.29 -17.48 12.08
C THR A 10 -0.33 -17.24 10.70
N ASP A 11 -1.40 -16.45 10.63
CA ASP A 11 -2.02 -16.05 9.38
C ASP A 11 -1.13 -15.03 8.68
N SER A 12 -0.31 -15.52 7.76
CA SER A 12 0.70 -14.76 7.03
C SER A 12 0.19 -14.46 5.63
N CYS A 13 -0.58 -13.37 5.50
CA CYS A 13 -0.66 -12.65 4.23
C CYS A 13 0.71 -12.02 3.96
N ALA A 14 1.61 -12.82 3.39
CA ALA A 14 2.98 -12.43 3.08
C ALA A 14 3.00 -11.23 2.11
N ALA A 15 3.60 -10.13 2.56
CA ALA A 15 3.73 -8.89 1.81
C ALA A 15 4.68 -9.06 0.60
N PRO A 16 4.47 -8.34 -0.51
CA PRO A 16 5.41 -8.30 -1.64
C PRO A 16 6.77 -7.69 -1.25
N PRO A 17 7.88 -8.04 -1.91
CA PRO A 17 9.21 -7.57 -1.52
C PRO A 17 9.40 -6.06 -1.75
N HIS A 18 9.86 -5.35 -0.71
CA HIS A 18 10.22 -3.93 -0.79
C HIS A 18 11.67 -3.72 -1.24
N PRO A 19 11.94 -2.69 -2.06
CA PRO A 19 13.28 -2.34 -2.52
C PRO A 19 14.20 -1.77 -1.42
N HIS A 20 13.66 -1.47 -0.23
CA HIS A 20 14.45 -1.08 0.93
C HIS A 20 14.69 -2.30 1.81
N ARG A 21 15.87 -2.91 1.65
CA ARG A 21 16.34 -4.05 2.43
C ARG A 21 16.32 -3.63 3.92
N ARG A 22 15.37 -4.17 4.69
CA ARG A 22 15.31 -3.99 6.14
C ARG A 22 16.68 -4.34 6.74
N PRO A 23 17.18 -3.61 7.74
CA PRO A 23 18.36 -4.04 8.49
C PRO A 23 18.07 -5.43 9.07
N GLU A 24 18.81 -6.45 8.63
CA GLU A 24 18.62 -7.81 9.14
C GLU A 24 18.90 -7.84 10.64
N GLY A 25 17.94 -8.33 11.43
CA GLY A 25 18.07 -8.51 12.87
C GLY A 25 17.47 -7.41 13.76
N GLN A 26 16.76 -6.42 13.22
CA GLN A 26 16.05 -5.40 14.01
C GLN A 26 14.52 -5.52 13.87
N ASP A 27 13.84 -5.86 14.98
CA ASP A 27 12.38 -5.99 15.02
C ASP A 27 11.67 -4.75 15.63
N SER A 28 12.41 -3.66 15.83
CA SER A 28 11.92 -2.43 16.45
C SER A 28 12.56 -1.18 15.85
N TYR A 29 11.75 -0.28 15.31
CA TYR A 29 12.17 0.91 14.58
C TYR A 29 11.61 2.18 15.22
N THR A 30 12.41 3.24 15.21
CA THR A 30 11.98 4.61 15.52
C THR A 30 11.12 5.18 14.40
N ILE A 31 10.37 6.24 14.72
CA ILE A 31 9.61 6.98 13.71
C ILE A 31 10.51 7.52 12.58
N SER A 32 11.74 7.94 12.88
CA SER A 32 12.67 8.47 11.88
C SER A 32 13.14 7.39 10.90
N GLU A 33 13.39 6.18 11.39
CA GLU A 33 13.73 5.02 10.55
C GLU A 33 12.53 4.64 9.65
N VAL A 34 11.32 4.60 10.20
CA VAL A 34 10.11 4.31 9.42
C VAL A 34 9.86 5.37 8.35
N VAL A 35 10.09 6.65 8.64
CA VAL A 35 10.03 7.74 7.65
C VAL A 35 11.01 7.47 6.51
N ALA A 36 12.24 7.06 6.82
CA ALA A 36 13.25 6.75 5.80
C ALA A 36 12.88 5.52 4.95
N PHE A 37 12.25 4.50 5.55
CA PHE A 37 11.87 3.28 4.83
C PHE A 37 10.60 3.42 3.99
N THR A 38 9.62 4.18 4.47
CA THR A 38 8.28 4.26 3.86
C THR A 38 8.10 5.53 3.00
N GLY A 39 8.95 6.54 3.19
CA GLY A 39 8.77 7.87 2.60
C GLY A 39 7.60 8.67 3.19
N LEU A 40 6.87 8.10 4.16
CA LEU A 40 5.79 8.81 4.85
C LEU A 40 6.36 9.83 5.82
N SER A 41 5.70 10.98 5.96
CA SER A 41 6.10 11.95 6.96
C SER A 41 5.80 11.45 8.37
N ALA A 42 6.59 11.88 9.35
CA ALA A 42 6.32 11.58 10.76
C ALA A 42 4.94 12.12 11.21
N HIS A 43 4.47 13.21 10.59
CA HIS A 43 3.12 13.73 10.83
C HIS A 43 2.04 12.75 10.32
N THR A 44 2.23 12.19 9.12
CA THR A 44 1.33 11.19 8.54
C THR A 44 1.26 9.92 9.39
N LEU A 45 2.39 9.43 9.88
CA LEU A 45 2.42 8.25 10.76
C LEU A 45 1.64 8.51 12.07
N ARG A 46 1.85 9.66 12.71
CA ARG A 46 1.08 10.07 13.90
C ARG A 46 -0.40 10.25 13.60
N TRP A 47 -0.72 10.76 12.41
CA TRP A 47 -2.09 10.92 11.97
C TRP A 47 -2.78 9.57 11.77
N TYR A 48 -2.11 8.59 11.14
CA TYR A 48 -2.62 7.24 10.96
C TYR A 48 -2.90 6.51 12.28
N GLU A 49 -1.98 6.61 13.26
CA GLU A 49 -2.23 6.13 14.61
C GLU A 49 -3.47 6.81 15.24
N ARG A 50 -3.58 8.14 15.11
CA ARG A 50 -4.67 8.91 15.71
C ARG A 50 -6.05 8.56 15.17
N ILE A 51 -6.16 8.26 13.87
CA ILE A 51 -7.44 7.92 13.23
C ILE A 51 -7.78 6.43 13.36
N GLY A 52 -6.97 5.63 14.07
CA GLY A 52 -7.20 4.19 14.25
C GLY A 52 -6.88 3.34 13.02
N LEU A 53 -6.16 3.91 12.04
CA LEU A 53 -5.72 3.18 10.85
C LEU A 53 -4.53 2.26 11.15
N MET A 54 -3.71 2.63 12.13
CA MET A 54 -2.70 1.73 12.68
C MET A 54 -3.15 1.19 14.03
N PRO A 55 -2.74 -0.04 14.42
CA PRO A 55 -2.88 -0.49 15.79
C PRO A 55 -2.09 0.41 16.74
N HIS A 56 -2.34 0.26 18.05
CA HIS A 56 -1.55 0.97 19.05
C HIS A 56 -0.07 0.64 18.90
N ILE A 57 0.75 1.68 18.69
CA ILE A 57 2.20 1.55 18.51
C ILE A 57 2.86 1.50 19.88
N ASP A 58 3.73 0.51 20.08
CA ASP A 58 4.49 0.34 21.30
C ASP A 58 5.38 1.55 21.59
N ARG A 59 5.73 1.71 22.87
CA ARG A 59 6.59 2.81 23.33
C ARG A 59 7.77 2.25 24.09
N SER A 60 8.95 2.82 23.87
CA SER A 60 10.13 2.54 24.69
C SER A 60 9.96 3.06 26.11
N HIS A 61 10.85 2.65 27.02
CA HIS A 61 10.92 3.18 28.40
C HIS A 61 11.05 4.71 28.48
N THR A 62 11.56 5.33 27.42
CA THR A 62 11.69 6.79 27.26
C THR A 62 10.47 7.46 26.61
N GLY A 63 9.37 6.72 26.38
CA GLY A 63 8.12 7.21 25.82
C GLY A 63 8.09 7.36 24.29
N GLN A 64 9.16 6.94 23.59
CA GLN A 64 9.28 7.07 22.14
C GLN A 64 8.58 5.92 21.42
N ARG A 65 7.90 6.20 20.29
CA ARG A 65 7.22 5.19 19.48
C ARG A 65 8.20 4.17 18.89
N ARG A 66 7.81 2.90 18.93
CA ARG A 66 8.55 1.76 18.42
C ARG A 66 7.65 0.95 17.50
N TYR A 67 8.03 0.92 16.23
CA TYR A 67 7.32 0.20 15.17
C TYR A 67 7.95 -1.17 15.00
N SER A 68 7.13 -2.19 14.88
CA SER A 68 7.53 -3.57 14.60
C SER A 68 7.57 -3.85 13.10
N ASN A 69 8.14 -4.99 12.68
CA ASN A 69 8.05 -5.43 11.29
C ASN A 69 6.61 -5.51 10.79
N ARG A 70 5.68 -5.97 11.64
CA ARG A 70 4.25 -6.05 11.31
C ARG A 70 3.65 -4.67 11.01
N ASP A 71 4.09 -3.64 11.72
CA ASP A 71 3.65 -2.26 11.44
C ASP A 71 4.15 -1.77 10.09
N LEU A 72 5.37 -2.16 9.69
CA LEU A 72 5.91 -1.83 8.37
C LEU A 72 5.15 -2.57 7.25
N ASP A 73 4.85 -3.85 7.42
CA ASP A 73 4.03 -4.63 6.49
C ASP A 73 2.63 -4.02 6.34
N TRP A 74 2.04 -3.57 7.45
CA TRP A 74 0.76 -2.88 7.46
C TRP A 74 0.83 -1.52 6.73
N LEU A 75 1.87 -0.73 6.98
CA LEU A 75 2.07 0.57 6.33
C LEU A 75 2.23 0.43 4.81
N ASP A 76 2.89 -0.62 4.34
CA ASP A 76 2.96 -0.91 2.92
C ASP A 76 1.59 -1.23 2.32
N LEU A 77 0.82 -2.10 2.97
CA LEU A 77 -0.55 -2.41 2.53
C LEU A 77 -1.40 -1.13 2.46
N VAL A 78 -1.39 -0.32 3.52
CA VAL A 78 -2.09 0.98 3.57
C VAL A 78 -1.61 1.90 2.44
N GLY A 79 -0.31 1.93 2.17
CA GLY A 79 0.27 2.68 1.05
C GLY A 79 -0.32 2.24 -0.29
N LYS A 80 -0.39 0.93 -0.54
CA LYS A 80 -0.97 0.36 -1.77
C LYS A 80 -2.48 0.61 -1.88
N LEU A 81 -3.25 0.43 -0.81
CA LEU A 81 -4.68 0.73 -0.79
C LEU A 81 -4.93 2.22 -1.06
N ARG A 82 -4.08 3.11 -0.55
CA ARG A 82 -4.20 4.55 -0.87
C ARG A 82 -3.95 4.84 -2.35
N LEU A 83 -3.03 4.12 -3.00
CA LEU A 83 -2.75 4.27 -4.44
C LEU A 83 -3.93 3.83 -5.32
N THR A 84 -4.82 2.96 -4.83
CA THR A 84 -6.04 2.58 -5.56
C THR A 84 -7.12 3.66 -5.51
N GLY A 85 -6.91 4.75 -4.76
CA GLY A 85 -7.93 5.76 -4.51
C GLY A 85 -8.94 5.39 -3.43
N MET A 86 -8.68 4.31 -2.67
CA MET A 86 -9.55 3.93 -1.55
C MET A 86 -9.67 5.09 -0.54
N PRO A 87 -10.90 5.49 -0.17
CA PRO A 87 -11.12 6.49 0.86
C PRO A 87 -10.48 6.10 2.19
N VAL A 88 -9.97 7.10 2.91
CA VAL A 88 -9.36 6.86 4.24
C VAL A 88 -10.34 6.23 5.22
N ALA A 89 -11.63 6.56 5.11
CA ALA A 89 -12.68 5.96 5.93
C ALA A 89 -12.78 4.43 5.72
N ASP A 90 -12.68 3.96 4.48
CA ASP A 90 -12.72 2.54 4.16
C ASP A 90 -11.45 1.81 4.61
N MET A 91 -10.29 2.47 4.52
CA MET A 91 -9.05 1.95 5.09
C MET A 91 -9.14 1.80 6.62
N VAL A 92 -9.74 2.77 7.32
CA VAL A 92 -9.98 2.69 8.77
C VAL A 92 -10.96 1.57 9.10
N ARG A 93 -12.06 1.44 8.35
CA ARG A 93 -12.99 0.32 8.48
C ARG A 93 -12.30 -1.03 8.29
N TYR A 94 -11.44 -1.15 7.28
CA TYR A 94 -10.65 -2.36 7.08
C TYR A 94 -9.75 -2.66 8.30
N ALA A 95 -9.10 -1.64 8.86
CA ALA A 95 -8.30 -1.77 10.07
C ALA A 95 -9.12 -2.21 11.30
N GLU A 96 -10.36 -1.74 11.43
CA GLU A 96 -11.32 -2.17 12.46
C GLU A 96 -11.67 -3.65 12.30
N LEU A 97 -12.06 -4.08 11.10
CA LEU A 97 -12.37 -5.47 10.82
C LEU A 97 -11.19 -6.41 11.13
N VAL A 98 -9.96 -6.01 10.77
CA VAL A 98 -8.76 -6.78 11.09
C VAL A 98 -8.55 -6.89 12.61
N ARG A 99 -8.85 -5.84 13.37
CA ARG A 99 -8.74 -5.85 14.84
C ARG A 99 -9.83 -6.70 15.52
N GLU A 100 -11.03 -6.74 14.95
CA GLU A 100 -12.13 -7.58 15.43
C GLU A 100 -11.82 -9.09 15.29
N GLY A 101 -10.98 -9.45 14.32
CA GLY A 101 -10.40 -10.79 14.20
C GLY A 101 -11.13 -11.70 13.21
N ASP A 102 -11.00 -13.01 13.40
CA ASP A 102 -11.29 -14.01 12.35
C ASP A 102 -12.74 -14.05 11.88
N HIS A 103 -13.69 -13.61 12.70
CA HIS A 103 -15.11 -13.60 12.32
C HIS A 103 -15.43 -12.59 11.20
N THR A 104 -14.54 -11.65 10.90
CA THR A 104 -14.73 -10.60 9.88
C THR A 104 -14.10 -10.92 8.52
N PHE A 105 -13.65 -12.18 8.30
CA PHE A 105 -12.97 -12.55 7.05
C PHE A 105 -13.83 -12.25 5.81
N THR A 106 -15.14 -12.47 5.90
CA THR A 106 -16.08 -12.21 4.80
C THR A 106 -16.12 -10.72 4.44
N GLU A 107 -16.29 -9.84 5.43
CA GLU A 107 -16.36 -8.40 5.24
C GLU A 107 -15.03 -7.83 4.72
N ARG A 108 -13.90 -8.34 5.22
CA ARG A 108 -12.56 -8.00 4.73
C ARG A 108 -12.40 -8.41 3.27
N TYR A 109 -12.84 -9.61 2.91
CA TYR A 109 -12.80 -10.11 1.54
C TYR A 109 -13.64 -9.24 0.61
N GLU A 110 -14.89 -8.93 0.97
CA GLU A 110 -15.80 -8.13 0.14
C GLU A 110 -15.27 -6.71 -0.12
N LEU A 111 -14.67 -6.08 0.89
CA LEU A 111 -14.05 -4.76 0.76
C LEU A 111 -12.88 -4.80 -0.23
N LEU A 112 -11.99 -5.79 -0.10
CA LEU A 112 -10.85 -5.95 -0.99
C LEU A 112 -11.27 -6.33 -2.42
N GLU A 113 -12.29 -7.18 -2.58
CA GLU A 113 -12.81 -7.57 -3.90
C GLU A 113 -13.48 -6.38 -4.60
N THR A 114 -14.17 -5.52 -3.85
CA THR A 114 -14.72 -4.26 -4.38
C THR A 114 -13.62 -3.34 -4.87
N THR A 115 -12.61 -3.12 -4.04
CA THR A 115 -11.44 -2.31 -4.41
C THR A 115 -10.74 -2.87 -5.64
N ARG A 116 -10.60 -4.20 -5.71
CA ARG A 116 -9.99 -4.88 -6.86
C ARG A 116 -10.77 -4.60 -8.15
N ARG A 117 -12.11 -4.67 -8.11
CA ARG A 117 -12.96 -4.35 -9.27
C ARG A 117 -12.77 -2.91 -9.73
N ASP A 118 -12.72 -1.96 -8.79
CA ASP A 118 -12.53 -0.55 -9.11
C ASP A 118 -11.16 -0.28 -9.74
N VAL A 119 -10.10 -0.92 -9.22
CA VAL A 119 -8.75 -0.85 -9.79
C VAL A 119 -8.73 -1.40 -11.21
N LEU A 120 -9.37 -2.54 -11.47
CA LEU A 120 -9.43 -3.12 -12.83
C LEU A 120 -10.17 -2.20 -13.80
N SER A 121 -11.27 -1.58 -13.38
CA SER A 121 -11.98 -0.58 -14.19
C SER A 121 -11.07 0.60 -14.51
N ARG A 122 -10.34 1.11 -13.52
CA ARG A 122 -9.43 2.24 -13.70
C ARG A 122 -8.26 1.91 -14.64
N ILE A 123 -7.73 0.68 -14.55
CA ILE A 123 -6.68 0.21 -15.46
C ILE A 123 -7.19 0.22 -16.91
N ALA A 124 -8.40 -0.30 -17.15
CA ALA A 124 -8.99 -0.32 -18.49
C ALA A 124 -9.16 1.10 -19.06
N GLU A 125 -9.71 2.04 -18.27
CA GLU A 125 -9.84 3.44 -18.68
C GLU A 125 -8.49 4.10 -19.01
N LEU A 126 -7.45 3.81 -18.22
CA LEU A 126 -6.11 4.35 -18.44
C LEU A 126 -5.47 3.74 -19.70
N GLN A 127 -5.72 2.46 -19.99
CA GLN A 127 -5.26 1.81 -21.22
C GLN A 127 -5.93 2.43 -22.46
N ASP A 128 -7.24 2.66 -22.41
CA ASP A 128 -7.96 3.33 -23.50
C ASP A 128 -7.46 4.77 -23.71
N THR A 129 -7.22 5.49 -22.62
CA THR A 129 -6.64 6.84 -22.66
C THR A 129 -5.25 6.83 -23.28
N LEU A 130 -4.40 5.87 -22.89
CA LEU A 130 -3.05 5.72 -23.42
C LEU A 130 -3.08 5.48 -24.94
N ALA A 131 -3.98 4.64 -25.44
CA ALA A 131 -4.13 4.40 -26.88
C ALA A 131 -4.48 5.67 -27.67
N VAL A 132 -5.31 6.56 -27.10
CA VAL A 132 -5.62 7.86 -27.72
C VAL A 132 -4.38 8.77 -27.76
N LEU A 133 -3.61 8.81 -26.66
CA LEU A 133 -2.38 9.59 -26.58
C LEU A 133 -1.35 9.09 -27.58
N ASP A 134 -1.13 7.77 -27.67
CA ASP A 134 -0.20 7.15 -28.61
C ASP A 134 -0.55 7.49 -30.06
N ARG A 135 -1.85 7.43 -30.41
CA ARG A 135 -2.31 7.84 -31.74
C ARG A 135 -2.00 9.30 -32.04
N LYS A 136 -2.20 10.20 -31.07
CA LYS A 136 -1.92 11.63 -31.24
C LYS A 136 -0.41 11.89 -31.34
N ILE A 137 0.39 11.23 -30.52
CA ILE A 137 1.85 11.32 -30.58
C ILE A 137 2.35 10.88 -31.96
N SER A 138 1.88 9.73 -32.47
CA SER A 138 2.22 9.25 -33.82
C SER A 138 1.84 10.25 -34.89
N PHE A 139 0.62 10.80 -34.84
CA PHE A 139 0.15 11.79 -35.81
C PHE A 139 1.09 13.01 -35.88
N TYR A 140 1.48 13.57 -34.72
CA TYR A 140 2.38 14.73 -34.70
C TYR A 140 3.82 14.37 -35.07
N ALA A 141 4.30 13.18 -34.71
CA ALA A 141 5.61 12.72 -35.12
C ALA A 141 5.70 12.59 -36.65
N ASP A 142 4.65 12.09 -37.29
CA ASP A 142 4.58 11.92 -38.75
C ASP A 142 4.47 13.27 -39.45
N ALA A 143 3.61 14.17 -38.94
CA ALA A 143 3.46 15.52 -39.47
C ALA A 143 4.76 16.35 -39.37
N GLY A 144 5.51 16.21 -38.28
CA GLY A 144 6.82 16.86 -38.11
C GLY A 144 7.85 16.40 -39.14
N ARG A 145 7.93 15.08 -39.40
CA ARG A 145 8.85 14.52 -40.40
C ARG A 145 8.52 14.95 -41.82
N SER A 146 7.24 15.05 -42.16
CA SER A 146 6.80 15.56 -43.47
C SER A 146 7.18 17.02 -43.68
N TYR A 147 7.06 17.86 -42.64
CA TYR A 147 7.45 19.27 -42.69
C TYR A 147 8.98 19.47 -42.84
N GLU A 148 9.78 18.65 -42.17
CA GLU A 148 11.24 18.68 -42.29
C GLU A 148 11.72 18.23 -43.67
N THR A 149 11.03 17.26 -44.28
CA THR A 149 11.36 16.75 -45.62
C THR A 149 11.05 17.77 -46.72
N GLU A 150 9.95 18.52 -46.60
CA GLU A 150 9.60 19.60 -47.54
C GLU A 150 10.46 20.86 -47.40
N LYS A 151 11.11 21.07 -46.24
CA LYS A 151 12.03 22.19 -45.99
C LYS A 151 13.47 21.91 -46.44
N ALA A 152 13.84 20.64 -46.57
CA ALA A 152 15.19 20.20 -46.91
C ALA A 152 15.40 19.88 -48.41
N GLY A 153 14.32 19.83 -49.20
CA GLY A 153 14.34 19.69 -50.66
C GLY A 153 14.15 21.03 -51.37
#